data_AF-A0A919T5Z9-F1
#
_entry.id   AF-A0A919T5Z9-F1
#
_cell.length_a   1.000
_cell.length_b   1.000
_cell.length_c   1.000
_cell.angle_alpha   90.00
_cell.angle_beta   90.00
_cell.angle_gamma   90.00
#
_symmetry.space_group_name_H-M   'P 1'
#
loop_
_entity.id
_entity.type
_entity.pdbx_description
1 polymer ?
#
loop_
_entity_poly.entity_id
_entity_poly.type
_entity_poly.pdbx_seq_one_letter_code
_entity_poly.pdbx_strand_id
1 'polypeptide(L)'
;MLKRVVATGAGLVLACAAVAACGTRSADDAALNDSGTSVTVPGSLPPSPSASTGPGTGVGTGAGAGTSVQKLGAAMYTTTTTPATKPPGATTESGTSSNPAGWGNPVAVENFDGPLSGTWGRYDAPNSDPPRSEDQVTVSGGMMHLTGSVSSKLGKDVGAGVSYNKNLKYGRWEVRFRVDAGAGYGPVILLWPKNNEDWPTYGEIDFMEMGDPTRQEYGAYIHHGSDNNQIGKENIKGDFTQWHTVAVDWLPDRVTYYLDGKKIWNVTAGMLKTGLPTESVMHLGIQLDQGCDEYMGCRNSQTPAKVVMDVDWVKVYQAP
;
A
#
# COMPACT_ATOMS: atom_id res chain seq x y z
N MET A 1 -52.41 2.20 30.35
CA MET A 1 -53.25 2.76 31.44
C MET A 1 -52.34 3.17 32.60
N LEU A 2 -52.38 4.45 32.96
CA LEU A 2 -51.60 5.10 34.03
C LEU A 2 -51.84 4.49 35.44
N LYS A 3 -50.77 4.39 36.24
CA LYS A 3 -50.78 4.48 37.72
C LYS A 3 -49.55 5.29 38.15
N ARG A 4 -49.77 6.56 38.50
CA ARG A 4 -49.87 7.13 39.87
C ARG A 4 -48.53 7.33 40.60
N VAL A 5 -48.28 8.62 40.81
CA VAL A 5 -47.30 9.37 41.62
C VAL A 5 -47.62 9.29 43.13
N VAL A 6 -46.59 9.36 43.99
CA VAL A 6 -46.44 10.15 45.26
C VAL A 6 -44.91 10.16 45.56
N ALA A 7 -44.09 11.22 45.61
CA ALA A 7 -44.07 12.58 46.16
C ALA A 7 -43.46 12.70 47.58
N THR A 8 -42.38 13.50 47.72
CA THR A 8 -41.96 14.44 48.80
C THR A 8 -40.42 14.57 48.81
N GLY A 9 -39.76 15.74 48.91
CA GLY A 9 -40.19 17.14 49.02
C GLY A 9 -38.98 18.10 49.00
N ALA A 10 -39.28 19.39 48.74
CA ALA A 10 -38.59 20.66 49.07
C ALA A 10 -37.06 20.76 48.88
N GLY A 11 -36.49 21.63 48.03
CA GLY A 11 -36.55 23.10 47.90
C GLY A 11 -35.10 23.53 47.58
N LEU A 12 -34.70 24.61 46.90
CA LEU A 12 -35.26 25.91 46.59
C LEU A 12 -34.42 26.50 45.42
N VAL A 13 -35.13 26.91 44.36
CA VAL A 13 -34.96 28.06 43.45
C VAL A 13 -33.68 28.93 43.57
N LEU A 14 -32.95 29.12 42.46
CA LEU A 14 -32.88 30.41 41.73
C LEU A 14 -32.25 30.26 40.32
N ALA A 15 -32.98 30.78 39.34
CA ALA A 15 -32.57 31.07 37.95
C ALA A 15 -31.54 32.24 37.94
N CYS A 16 -30.84 32.62 36.87
CA CYS A 16 -31.26 32.80 35.48
C CYS A 16 -30.03 33.08 34.59
N ALA A 17 -30.14 32.69 33.32
CA ALA A 17 -29.81 33.43 32.07
C ALA A 17 -28.50 34.27 32.03
N ALA A 18 -27.52 33.91 31.19
CA ALA A 18 -27.44 34.13 29.74
C ALA A 18 -26.52 35.32 29.39
N VAL A 19 -25.66 35.13 28.39
CA VAL A 19 -25.42 35.99 27.21
C VAL A 19 -24.00 35.77 26.69
N ALA A 20 -23.92 35.61 25.37
CA ALA A 20 -22.76 35.41 24.53
C ALA A 20 -21.80 36.61 24.48
N ALA A 21 -20.53 36.34 24.18
CA ALA A 21 -19.65 37.32 23.54
C ALA A 21 -18.66 36.62 22.61
N CYS A 22 -18.55 37.18 21.41
CA CYS A 22 -17.62 36.87 20.32
C CYS A 22 -16.30 37.64 20.54
N GLY A 23 -15.16 37.13 20.02
CA GLY A 23 -13.87 37.83 19.95
C GLY A 23 -12.70 36.87 19.67
N THR A 24 -12.35 36.63 18.40
CA THR A 24 -11.18 37.14 17.65
C THR A 24 -9.78 36.68 18.10
N ARG A 25 -9.16 35.88 17.20
CA ARG A 25 -7.74 35.75 16.79
C ARG A 25 -6.62 36.08 17.81
N SER A 26 -5.71 35.12 18.01
CA SER A 26 -4.31 35.29 17.56
C SER A 26 -3.61 33.93 17.41
N ALA A 27 -2.76 33.84 16.39
CA ALA A 27 -1.78 32.77 16.25
C ALA A 27 -0.65 33.01 17.26
N ASP A 28 -0.09 31.94 17.82
CA ASP A 28 1.30 31.90 18.27
C ASP A 28 1.80 30.46 18.26
N ASP A 29 3.00 30.33 17.72
CA ASP A 29 3.84 29.14 17.62
C ASP A 29 4.03 28.46 18.98
N ALA A 30 3.86 27.14 19.00
CA ALA A 30 4.49 26.30 20.00
C ALA A 30 5.04 25.05 19.32
N ALA A 31 6.32 25.14 18.96
CA ALA A 31 7.17 23.99 18.73
C ALA A 31 7.14 23.10 20.00
N LEU A 32 6.63 21.88 19.86
CA LEU A 32 6.84 20.82 20.84
C LEU A 32 7.75 19.78 20.23
N ASN A 33 9.01 19.92 20.63
CA ASN A 33 10.05 18.91 20.61
C ASN A 33 9.55 17.75 21.50
N ASP A 34 9.17 16.62 20.92
CA ASP A 34 8.95 15.41 21.71
C ASP A 34 9.97 14.33 21.34
N SER A 35 10.76 14.04 22.35
CA SER A 35 11.71 12.97 22.55
C SER A 35 11.20 11.60 22.10
N GLY A 36 12.13 10.82 21.58
CA GLY A 36 11.93 9.46 21.09
C GLY A 36 11.12 8.58 22.04
N THR A 37 9.96 8.18 21.56
CA THR A 37 9.27 6.97 21.99
C THR A 37 9.06 6.11 20.76
N SER A 38 9.57 4.89 20.81
CA SER A 38 9.36 3.85 19.81
C SER A 38 7.86 3.58 19.70
N VAL A 39 7.25 4.06 18.62
CA VAL A 39 5.86 3.75 18.30
C VAL A 39 5.82 2.33 17.73
N THR A 40 5.40 1.37 18.55
CA THR A 40 4.90 0.09 18.06
C THR A 40 3.61 0.35 17.29
N VAL A 41 3.70 0.34 15.96
CA VAL A 41 2.53 0.28 15.08
C VAL A 41 2.04 -1.18 15.10
N PRO A 42 0.81 -1.48 15.56
CA PRO A 42 0.28 -2.83 15.46
C PRO A 42 -0.07 -3.10 13.98
N GLY A 43 0.86 -3.74 13.28
CA GLY A 43 0.66 -4.25 11.93
C GLY A 43 0.01 -5.63 11.97
N SER A 44 -1.32 -5.67 12.09
CA SER A 44 -2.09 -6.80 11.60
C SER A 44 -2.71 -6.33 10.29
N LEU A 45 -2.15 -6.79 9.15
CA LEU A 45 -3.00 -6.85 7.97
C LEU A 45 -4.12 -7.84 8.28
N PRO A 46 -5.39 -7.52 8.02
CA PRO A 46 -6.34 -8.58 7.71
C PRO A 46 -5.88 -9.24 6.39
N PRO A 47 -6.02 -10.57 6.24
CA PRO A 47 -5.67 -11.24 4.99
C PRO A 47 -6.47 -10.63 3.83
N SER A 48 -5.79 -10.26 2.75
CA SER A 48 -6.46 -9.93 1.48
C SER A 48 -7.34 -11.11 1.08
N PRO A 49 -8.67 -10.97 0.97
CA PRO A 49 -9.50 -12.05 0.51
C PRO A 49 -9.28 -12.26 -0.99
N SER A 50 -8.81 -13.46 -1.34
CA SER A 50 -8.78 -13.96 -2.71
C SER A 50 -10.11 -13.71 -3.42
N ALA A 51 -10.04 -13.23 -4.66
CA ALA A 51 -11.17 -13.04 -5.53
C ALA A 51 -11.98 -14.34 -5.67
N SER A 52 -13.11 -14.41 -4.97
CA SER A 52 -14.08 -15.50 -5.10
C SER A 52 -14.90 -15.31 -6.37
N THR A 53 -14.72 -16.22 -7.33
CA THR A 53 -15.57 -16.42 -8.49
C THR A 53 -16.96 -16.90 -8.06
N GLY A 54 -18.01 -16.13 -8.37
CA GLY A 54 -19.39 -16.58 -8.16
C GLY A 54 -19.88 -17.58 -9.21
N PRO A 55 -20.86 -18.44 -8.88
CA PRO A 55 -21.80 -19.01 -9.85
C PRO A 55 -23.24 -18.59 -9.51
N GLY A 56 -24.20 -18.43 -10.41
CA GLY A 56 -24.32 -18.72 -11.82
C GLY A 56 -25.83 -18.85 -12.14
N THR A 57 -26.26 -18.54 -13.37
CA THR A 57 -27.52 -19.03 -13.93
C THR A 57 -27.37 -19.18 -15.43
N GLY A 58 -27.75 -20.35 -15.98
CA GLY A 58 -28.03 -20.51 -17.41
C GLY A 58 -27.51 -21.80 -18.03
N VAL A 59 -28.33 -22.85 -17.96
CA VAL A 59 -28.17 -24.11 -18.68
C VAL A 59 -28.26 -23.86 -20.20
N GLY A 60 -27.35 -24.46 -20.96
CA GLY A 60 -27.41 -24.52 -22.42
C GLY A 60 -26.49 -25.61 -22.98
N THR A 61 -27.09 -26.72 -23.38
CA THR A 61 -26.47 -27.91 -23.98
C THR A 61 -25.89 -27.64 -25.36
N GLY A 62 -24.67 -28.13 -25.64
CA GLY A 62 -24.10 -28.16 -26.98
C GLY A 62 -22.78 -28.94 -27.02
N ALA A 63 -22.76 -30.03 -27.78
CA ALA A 63 -21.66 -30.98 -27.87
C ALA A 63 -20.51 -30.52 -28.79
N GLY A 64 -19.29 -30.93 -28.43
CA GLY A 64 -18.24 -31.34 -29.37
C GLY A 64 -17.36 -30.26 -30.00
N ALA A 65 -16.10 -30.20 -29.56
CA ALA A 65 -14.90 -30.24 -30.42
C ALA A 65 -13.66 -30.19 -29.52
N GLY A 66 -12.78 -31.17 -29.68
CA GLY A 66 -11.55 -31.28 -28.91
C GLY A 66 -10.64 -30.06 -29.12
N THR A 67 -10.12 -29.53 -28.02
CA THR A 67 -8.92 -28.70 -28.01
C THR A 67 -7.96 -29.35 -27.04
N SER A 68 -6.78 -29.69 -27.57
CA SER A 68 -5.66 -30.21 -26.82
C SER A 68 -5.33 -29.27 -25.68
N VAL A 69 -5.33 -29.80 -24.46
CA VAL A 69 -4.68 -29.14 -23.33
C VAL A 69 -3.19 -29.15 -23.65
N GLN A 70 -2.68 -28.08 -24.24
CA GLN A 70 -1.24 -27.84 -24.23
C GLN A 70 -0.86 -27.60 -22.77
N LYS A 71 -0.23 -28.62 -22.18
CA LYS A 71 0.46 -28.56 -20.91
C LYS A 71 1.50 -27.44 -21.03
N LEU A 72 1.18 -26.24 -20.54
CA LEU A 72 2.13 -25.15 -20.41
C LEU A 72 3.32 -25.69 -19.59
N GLY A 73 4.49 -25.74 -20.23
CA GLY A 73 5.71 -26.18 -19.58
C GLY A 73 5.99 -25.29 -18.38
N ALA A 74 6.40 -25.90 -17.27
CA ALA A 74 6.83 -25.17 -16.09
C ALA A 74 8.01 -24.25 -16.46
N ALA A 75 7.75 -22.96 -16.57
CA ALA A 75 8.81 -21.97 -16.66
C ALA A 75 9.57 -22.03 -15.34
N MET A 76 10.82 -22.48 -15.37
CA MET A 76 11.68 -22.43 -14.19
C MET A 76 11.94 -20.95 -13.87
N TYR A 77 11.87 -20.55 -12.59
CA TYR A 77 12.37 -19.25 -12.13
C TYR A 77 13.92 -19.29 -12.19
N THR A 78 14.50 -19.39 -13.38
CA THR A 78 15.95 -19.36 -13.57
C THR A 78 16.42 -17.92 -13.52
N THR A 79 16.72 -17.42 -12.33
CA THR A 79 17.54 -16.22 -12.18
C THR A 79 18.83 -16.57 -11.47
N THR A 80 19.94 -16.23 -12.12
CA THR A 80 21.24 -16.13 -11.49
C THR A 80 21.10 -15.09 -10.38
N THR A 81 21.40 -15.46 -9.13
CA THR A 81 21.36 -14.60 -7.94
C THR A 81 22.45 -13.53 -7.97
N THR A 82 22.47 -12.73 -9.03
CA THR A 82 23.30 -11.53 -9.09
C THR A 82 22.60 -10.46 -8.27
N PRO A 83 23.22 -9.93 -7.20
CA PRO A 83 22.65 -8.81 -6.45
C PRO A 83 22.30 -7.68 -7.40
N ALA A 84 21.15 -7.05 -7.19
CA ALA A 84 20.77 -5.88 -7.95
C ALA A 84 21.84 -4.81 -7.83
N THR A 85 22.20 -4.20 -8.94
CA THR A 85 23.01 -2.98 -8.95
C THR A 85 22.09 -1.79 -9.10
N LYS A 86 22.37 -0.71 -8.34
CA LYS A 86 21.73 0.58 -8.58
C LYS A 86 21.89 0.90 -10.06
N PRO A 87 20.80 1.13 -10.80
CA PRO A 87 20.91 1.44 -12.21
C PRO A 87 21.71 2.74 -12.34
N PRO A 88 22.51 2.90 -13.41
CA PRO A 88 23.18 4.15 -13.69
C PRO A 88 22.17 5.28 -13.56
N GLY A 89 22.47 6.28 -12.71
CA GLY A 89 21.51 7.30 -12.32
C GLY A 89 20.80 7.80 -13.56
N ALA A 90 19.46 7.70 -13.58
CA ALA A 90 18.63 7.75 -14.77
C ALA A 90 18.96 8.94 -15.70
N THR A 91 20.01 8.80 -16.50
CA THR A 91 20.33 9.71 -17.57
C THR A 91 19.41 9.31 -18.70
N THR A 92 18.30 10.04 -18.78
CA THR A 92 17.65 10.34 -20.06
C THR A 92 17.41 9.12 -20.95
N GLU A 93 16.65 8.14 -20.48
CA GLU A 93 15.77 7.42 -21.41
C GLU A 93 14.40 8.10 -21.37
N SER A 94 14.28 9.11 -22.24
CA SER A 94 13.05 9.74 -22.73
C SER A 94 11.91 9.95 -21.71
N GLY A 95 12.07 10.99 -20.87
CA GLY A 95 10.93 11.50 -20.08
C GLY A 95 11.29 12.39 -18.89
N THR A 96 12.09 13.43 -19.12
CA THR A 96 12.28 14.61 -18.24
C THR A 96 12.66 14.40 -16.76
N SER A 97 13.84 14.90 -16.39
CA SER A 97 14.18 15.30 -15.01
C SER A 97 13.38 16.53 -14.51
N SER A 98 12.27 16.87 -15.18
CA SER A 98 11.31 17.85 -14.69
C SER A 98 10.31 17.15 -13.80
N ASN A 99 9.92 17.82 -12.72
CA ASN A 99 8.81 17.36 -11.90
C ASN A 99 7.56 17.07 -12.77
N PRO A 100 6.70 16.13 -12.35
CA PRO A 100 5.43 15.87 -13.01
C PRO A 100 4.68 17.18 -13.27
N ALA A 101 4.13 17.33 -14.47
CA ALA A 101 3.54 18.59 -14.90
C ALA A 101 2.50 19.10 -13.88
N GLY A 102 2.70 20.32 -13.38
CA GLY A 102 1.81 20.96 -12.41
C GLY A 102 2.11 20.68 -10.93
N TRP A 103 2.97 19.72 -10.58
CA TRP A 103 3.18 19.27 -9.19
C TRP A 103 4.21 20.09 -8.37
N GLY A 104 4.94 21.03 -8.99
CA GLY A 104 5.99 21.77 -8.30
C GLY A 104 7.13 20.86 -7.84
N ASN A 105 7.90 21.28 -6.83
CA ASN A 105 9.00 20.47 -6.27
C ASN A 105 8.48 19.37 -5.34
N PRO A 106 9.14 18.20 -5.27
CA PRO A 106 8.79 17.18 -4.29
C PRO A 106 8.97 17.70 -2.87
N VAL A 107 8.03 17.36 -1.99
CA VAL A 107 8.12 17.61 -0.55
C VAL A 107 8.97 16.57 0.17
N ALA A 108 9.28 15.46 -0.50
CA ALA A 108 10.26 14.47 -0.06
C ALA A 108 10.90 13.75 -1.24
N VAL A 109 12.20 13.51 -1.14
CA VAL A 109 12.98 12.65 -2.03
C VAL A 109 13.84 11.77 -1.15
N GLU A 110 13.73 10.45 -1.32
CA GLU A 110 14.58 9.46 -0.67
C GLU A 110 15.30 8.66 -1.74
N ASN A 111 16.63 8.71 -1.75
CA ASN A 111 17.49 8.00 -2.71
C ASN A 111 18.23 6.82 -2.07
N PHE A 112 18.05 6.61 -0.76
CA PHE A 112 18.67 5.52 0.00
C PHE A 112 20.20 5.49 -0.09
N ASP A 113 20.83 6.66 -0.28
CA ASP A 113 22.30 6.82 -0.35
C ASP A 113 22.99 6.70 1.03
N GLY A 114 22.19 6.65 2.11
CA GLY A 114 22.64 6.47 3.49
C GLY A 114 21.66 5.58 4.27
N PRO A 115 21.87 5.41 5.59
CA PRO A 115 20.96 4.64 6.43
C PRO A 115 19.52 5.13 6.31
N LEU A 116 18.57 4.22 6.48
CA LEU A 116 17.15 4.56 6.47
C LEU A 116 16.87 5.61 7.56
N SER A 117 16.36 6.77 7.14
CA SER A 117 16.15 7.92 8.02
C SER A 117 14.98 7.68 9.00
N GLY A 118 14.92 8.47 10.08
CA GLY A 118 13.84 8.37 11.08
C GLY A 118 12.44 8.71 10.56
N THR A 119 12.33 9.19 9.32
CA THR A 119 11.03 9.37 8.65
C THR A 119 10.47 8.07 8.10
N TRP A 120 11.18 6.95 8.20
CA TRP A 120 10.70 5.64 7.78
C TRP A 120 10.55 4.71 8.99
N GLY A 121 9.45 3.97 9.04
CA GLY A 121 9.21 2.89 9.98
C GLY A 121 9.44 1.55 9.30
N ARG A 122 10.04 0.60 10.02
CA ARG A 122 10.11 -0.81 9.59
C ARG A 122 8.98 -1.57 10.26
N TYR A 123 8.36 -2.48 9.53
CA TYR A 123 7.35 -3.36 10.11
C TYR A 123 8.04 -4.52 10.82
N ASP A 124 7.68 -4.76 12.09
CA ASP A 124 8.11 -5.93 12.85
C ASP A 124 6.89 -6.58 13.50
N ALA A 125 6.43 -7.66 12.88
CA ALA A 125 5.25 -8.41 13.28
C ALA A 125 5.45 -9.89 12.91
N PRO A 126 6.38 -10.61 13.54
CA PRO A 126 6.73 -11.98 13.12
C PRO A 126 5.60 -13.00 13.31
N ASN A 127 4.60 -12.65 14.12
CA ASN A 127 3.45 -13.48 14.46
C ASN A 127 2.14 -13.04 13.80
N SER A 128 2.16 -11.99 12.95
CA SER A 128 1.00 -11.62 12.14
C SER A 128 0.87 -12.51 10.90
N ASP A 129 -0.25 -12.35 10.21
CA ASP A 129 -0.46 -12.84 8.85
C ASP A 129 -0.65 -11.62 7.93
N PRO A 130 0.25 -11.37 6.96
CA PRO A 130 1.50 -12.08 6.74
C PRO A 130 2.55 -11.70 7.79
N PRO A 131 3.52 -12.58 8.10
CA PRO A 131 4.54 -12.31 9.10
C PRO A 131 5.64 -11.42 8.53
N ARG A 132 6.06 -10.41 9.31
CA ARG A 132 7.09 -9.45 8.89
C ARG A 132 8.20 -9.34 9.93
N SER A 133 9.40 -9.04 9.48
CA SER A 133 10.50 -8.70 10.38
C SER A 133 11.26 -7.48 9.91
N GLU A 134 11.63 -6.59 10.83
CA GLU A 134 12.41 -5.40 10.51
C GLU A 134 13.82 -5.72 9.99
N ASP A 135 14.36 -6.89 10.35
CA ASP A 135 15.66 -7.41 9.93
C ASP A 135 15.67 -7.75 8.42
N GLN A 136 14.48 -7.87 7.80
CA GLN A 136 14.33 -8.14 6.37
C GLN A 136 14.35 -6.88 5.50
N VAL A 137 14.49 -5.70 6.11
CA VAL A 137 14.72 -4.44 5.40
C VAL A 137 16.21 -4.10 5.49
N THR A 138 16.86 -3.71 4.41
CA THR A 138 18.23 -3.17 4.46
C THR A 138 18.37 -1.99 3.52
N VAL A 139 19.37 -1.13 3.76
CA VAL A 139 19.76 -0.09 2.82
C VAL A 139 21.23 -0.26 2.51
N SER A 140 21.55 -0.50 1.25
CA SER A 140 22.93 -0.69 0.78
C SER A 140 23.03 -0.40 -0.71
N GLY A 141 24.23 -0.06 -1.19
CA GLY A 141 24.43 0.21 -2.62
C GLY A 141 23.58 1.37 -3.19
N GLY A 142 23.09 2.27 -2.34
CA GLY A 142 22.21 3.37 -2.73
C GLY A 142 20.76 2.93 -3.00
N MET A 143 20.30 1.82 -2.43
CA MET A 143 18.94 1.30 -2.60
C MET A 143 18.42 0.75 -1.27
N MET A 144 17.10 0.71 -1.13
CA MET A 144 16.43 -0.07 -0.09
C MET A 144 16.10 -1.46 -0.62
N HIS A 145 16.27 -2.49 0.22
CA HIS A 145 15.97 -3.89 -0.09
C HIS A 145 14.95 -4.41 0.91
N LEU A 146 13.81 -4.88 0.42
CA LEU A 146 12.84 -5.68 1.17
C LEU A 146 13.05 -7.14 0.78
N THR A 147 13.44 -7.98 1.74
CA THR A 147 13.79 -9.38 1.47
C THR A 147 12.73 -10.33 2.03
N GLY A 148 12.17 -11.20 1.19
CA GLY A 148 11.38 -12.35 1.60
C GLY A 148 12.29 -13.57 1.77
N SER A 149 12.37 -14.14 2.97
CA SER A 149 13.15 -15.35 3.22
C SER A 149 12.81 -16.03 4.54
N VAL A 150 13.25 -17.29 4.69
CA VAL A 150 13.38 -17.91 6.01
C VAL A 150 14.41 -17.12 6.83
N SER A 151 13.93 -16.37 7.83
CA SER A 151 14.77 -15.61 8.75
C SER A 151 15.61 -16.55 9.59
N SER A 152 16.93 -16.35 9.60
CA SER A 152 17.86 -17.16 10.41
C SER A 152 17.66 -16.93 11.91
N LYS A 153 17.21 -15.73 12.31
CA LYS A 153 16.93 -15.36 13.70
C LYS A 153 15.63 -15.98 14.20
N LEU A 154 14.60 -16.01 13.35
CA LEU A 154 13.26 -16.47 13.73
C LEU A 154 13.01 -17.95 13.38
N GLY A 155 13.78 -18.52 12.46
CA GLY A 155 13.56 -19.88 11.93
C GLY A 155 12.26 -20.00 11.12
N LYS A 156 11.68 -18.89 10.68
CA LYS A 156 10.37 -18.81 10.00
C LYS A 156 10.50 -18.03 8.70
N ASP A 157 9.72 -18.41 7.70
CA ASP A 157 9.55 -17.60 6.49
C ASP A 157 8.80 -16.31 6.80
N VAL A 158 9.40 -15.19 6.44
CA VAL A 158 8.90 -13.85 6.74
C VAL A 158 9.07 -12.92 5.55
N GLY A 159 8.17 -11.96 5.45
CA GLY A 159 8.23 -10.85 4.54
C GLY A 159 8.91 -9.63 5.16
N ALA A 160 8.78 -8.50 4.48
CA ALA A 160 9.31 -7.21 4.90
C ALA A 160 8.27 -6.12 4.67
N GLY A 161 8.44 -4.98 5.34
CA GLY A 161 7.64 -3.81 5.04
C GLY A 161 8.21 -2.55 5.67
N VAL A 162 7.93 -1.42 5.02
CA VAL A 162 8.25 -0.10 5.51
C VAL A 162 7.08 0.86 5.31
N SER A 163 6.97 1.85 6.20
CA SER A 163 6.11 3.02 6.05
C SER A 163 6.94 4.28 5.93
N TYR A 164 6.53 5.20 5.07
CA TYR A 164 6.98 6.59 5.12
C TYR A 164 6.13 7.32 6.16
N ASN A 165 6.68 7.63 7.33
CA ASN A 165 5.96 8.14 8.51
C ASN A 165 5.48 9.61 8.39
N LYS A 166 5.23 10.10 7.17
CA LYS A 166 4.52 11.35 6.92
C LYS A 166 3.23 11.08 6.16
N ASN A 167 2.14 11.53 6.76
CA ASN A 167 0.83 11.45 6.18
C ASN A 167 0.55 12.71 5.36
N LEU A 168 -0.02 12.57 4.16
CA LEU A 168 -0.51 13.69 3.36
C LEU A 168 -1.98 13.48 3.02
N LYS A 169 -2.71 14.60 2.95
CA LYS A 169 -4.03 14.64 2.33
C LYS A 169 -3.83 15.13 0.90
N TYR A 170 -4.03 14.22 -0.05
CA TYR A 170 -3.74 14.40 -1.46
C TYR A 170 -2.26 14.62 -1.77
N GLY A 171 -1.83 14.15 -2.92
CA GLY A 171 -0.43 14.11 -3.27
C GLY A 171 -0.14 13.25 -4.48
N ARG A 172 1.13 13.21 -4.85
CA ARG A 172 1.67 12.24 -5.78
C ARG A 172 2.78 11.47 -5.10
N TRP A 173 2.75 10.16 -5.27
CA TRP A 173 3.80 9.25 -4.81
C TRP A 173 4.37 8.53 -6.00
N GLU A 174 5.69 8.54 -6.12
CA GLU A 174 6.43 7.83 -7.16
C GLU A 174 7.44 6.90 -6.49
N VAL A 175 7.46 5.64 -6.91
CA VAL A 175 8.38 4.62 -6.39
C VAL A 175 9.03 3.93 -7.58
N ARG A 176 10.36 3.96 -7.63
CA ARG A 176 11.14 3.23 -8.63
C ARG A 176 11.68 1.95 -8.04
N PHE A 177 11.28 0.82 -8.61
CA PHE A 177 11.50 -0.50 -8.02
C PHE A 177 11.77 -1.58 -9.07
N ARG A 178 12.26 -2.73 -8.59
CA ARG A 178 12.23 -4.02 -9.28
C ARG A 178 11.99 -5.13 -8.25
N VAL A 179 11.51 -6.28 -8.68
CA VAL A 179 11.26 -7.43 -7.79
C VAL A 179 11.76 -8.72 -8.41
N ASP A 180 12.48 -9.53 -7.64
CA ASP A 180 12.88 -10.86 -8.07
C ASP A 180 11.65 -11.77 -8.26
N ALA A 181 11.74 -12.69 -9.23
CA ALA A 181 10.75 -13.73 -9.41
C ALA A 181 10.80 -14.75 -8.27
N GLY A 182 9.64 -15.26 -7.87
CA GLY A 182 9.51 -16.28 -6.84
C GLY A 182 8.12 -16.32 -6.21
N ALA A 183 7.55 -17.53 -6.13
CA ALA A 183 6.25 -17.76 -5.48
C ALA A 183 6.34 -17.63 -3.96
N GLY A 184 5.20 -17.34 -3.32
CA GLY A 184 5.09 -17.18 -1.87
C GLY A 184 5.39 -15.78 -1.35
N TYR A 185 5.59 -14.81 -2.26
CA TYR A 185 5.71 -13.40 -1.90
C TYR A 185 4.91 -12.50 -2.85
N GLY A 186 4.14 -11.58 -2.29
CA GLY A 186 3.42 -10.53 -3.01
C GLY A 186 3.97 -9.15 -2.66
N PRO A 187 4.69 -8.45 -3.58
CA PRO A 187 5.08 -7.08 -3.34
C PRO A 187 3.86 -6.15 -3.48
N VAL A 188 3.77 -5.16 -2.59
CA VAL A 188 2.69 -4.18 -2.54
C VAL A 188 3.28 -2.77 -2.35
N ILE A 189 2.86 -1.82 -3.18
CA ILE A 189 3.12 -0.39 -2.99
C ILE A 189 1.77 0.32 -2.95
N LEU A 190 1.52 0.99 -1.82
CA LEU A 190 0.19 1.46 -1.48
C LEU A 190 0.20 2.77 -0.68
N LEU A 191 -0.96 3.40 -0.60
CA LEU A 191 -1.25 4.41 0.40
C LEU A 191 -2.17 3.82 1.48
N TRP A 192 -1.68 3.81 2.72
CA TRP A 192 -2.39 3.29 3.87
C TRP A 192 -2.95 4.45 4.72
N PRO A 193 -4.19 4.36 5.23
CA PRO A 193 -4.80 5.43 6.01
C PRO A 193 -4.15 5.55 7.39
N LYS A 194 -3.94 6.78 7.84
CA LYS A 194 -3.50 7.08 9.21
C LYS A 194 -4.48 6.54 10.24
N ASN A 195 -5.79 6.70 9.97
CA ASN A 195 -6.83 6.09 10.77
C ASN A 195 -7.19 4.73 10.15
N ASN A 196 -6.78 3.65 10.82
CA ASN A 196 -6.97 2.28 10.35
C ASN A 196 -7.78 1.42 11.34
N GLU A 197 -8.34 2.02 12.40
CA GLU A 197 -9.11 1.28 13.42
C GLU A 197 -10.36 0.61 12.81
N ASP A 198 -10.97 1.26 11.82
CA ASP A 198 -12.15 0.77 11.09
C ASP A 198 -11.82 0.48 9.61
N TRP A 199 -10.63 -0.03 9.32
CA TRP A 199 -10.26 -0.39 7.93
C TRP A 199 -11.31 -1.32 7.30
N PRO A 200 -11.74 -1.10 6.04
CA PRO A 200 -11.26 -0.11 5.06
C PRO A 200 -12.19 1.11 4.91
N THR A 201 -12.84 1.57 5.99
CA THR A 201 -13.71 2.76 5.97
C THR A 201 -12.99 4.00 5.45
N TYR A 202 -11.74 4.18 5.87
CA TYR A 202 -10.87 5.28 5.43
C TYR A 202 -10.08 4.95 4.14
N GLY A 203 -10.44 3.84 3.48
CA GLY A 203 -9.88 3.39 2.22
C GLY A 203 -8.41 3.02 2.26
N GLU A 204 -7.98 2.41 1.16
CA GLU A 204 -6.61 2.01 0.86
C GLU A 204 -6.43 2.12 -0.66
N ILE A 205 -5.27 2.59 -1.09
CA ILE A 205 -4.99 2.84 -2.51
C ILE A 205 -3.73 2.07 -2.90
N ASP A 206 -3.91 0.90 -3.51
CA ASP A 206 -2.84 0.02 -3.96
C ASP A 206 -2.52 0.33 -5.41
N PHE A 207 -1.38 0.98 -5.65
CA PHE A 207 -0.97 1.32 -7.02
C PHE A 207 -0.05 0.29 -7.64
N MET A 208 0.37 -0.71 -6.87
CA MET A 208 0.92 -1.95 -7.36
C MET A 208 0.71 -3.05 -6.30
N GLU A 209 -0.03 -4.09 -6.64
CA GLU A 209 -0.16 -5.33 -5.88
C GLU A 209 0.05 -6.51 -6.84
N MET A 210 0.98 -7.41 -6.51
CA MET A 210 1.46 -8.42 -7.46
C MET A 210 1.46 -9.83 -6.87
N GLY A 211 0.52 -10.65 -7.32
CA GLY A 211 0.52 -12.08 -7.04
C GLY A 211 1.43 -12.88 -7.96
N ASP A 212 1.59 -12.46 -9.23
CA ASP A 212 2.30 -13.26 -10.25
C ASP A 212 3.73 -13.61 -9.83
N PRO A 213 4.05 -14.90 -9.58
CA PRO A 213 5.39 -15.33 -9.20
C PRO A 213 6.47 -15.03 -10.25
N THR A 214 6.08 -14.88 -11.52
CA THR A 214 6.99 -14.56 -12.63
C THR A 214 7.22 -13.06 -12.79
N ARG A 215 6.47 -12.22 -12.05
CA ARG A 215 6.57 -10.76 -12.05
C ARG A 215 6.30 -10.14 -13.43
N GLN A 216 5.39 -10.73 -14.21
CA GLN A 216 5.03 -10.27 -15.55
C GLN A 216 3.73 -9.44 -15.59
N GLU A 217 3.05 -9.32 -14.45
CA GLU A 217 1.88 -8.47 -14.28
C GLU A 217 1.63 -8.07 -12.82
N TYR A 218 0.83 -7.02 -12.61
CA TYR A 218 0.26 -6.67 -11.31
C TYR A 218 -1.19 -6.16 -11.45
N GLY A 219 -1.87 -5.97 -10.32
CA GLY A 219 -3.15 -5.28 -10.20
C GLY A 219 -3.04 -3.98 -9.38
N ALA A 220 -3.87 -3.00 -9.70
CA ALA A 220 -4.04 -1.79 -8.90
C ALA A 220 -5.47 -1.74 -8.35
N TYR A 221 -5.63 -1.36 -7.08
CA TYR A 221 -6.88 -1.45 -6.34
C TYR A 221 -7.18 -0.19 -5.54
N ILE A 222 -8.46 -0.02 -5.22
CA ILE A 222 -8.92 0.85 -4.14
C ILE A 222 -9.90 0.05 -3.29
N HIS A 223 -9.56 -0.15 -2.02
CA HIS A 223 -10.46 -0.68 -1.01
C HIS A 223 -11.25 0.46 -0.39
N HIS A 224 -12.54 0.25 -0.16
CA HIS A 224 -13.41 1.30 0.38
C HIS A 224 -14.65 0.79 1.11
N GLY A 225 -15.08 1.57 2.10
CA GLY A 225 -16.27 1.31 2.91
C GLY A 225 -16.07 0.19 3.93
N SER A 226 -16.98 0.08 4.90
CA SER A 226 -16.89 -0.91 5.99
C SER A 226 -16.88 -2.37 5.51
N ASP A 227 -17.49 -2.64 4.35
CA ASP A 227 -17.65 -3.99 3.81
C ASP A 227 -16.49 -4.43 2.92
N ASN A 228 -15.39 -3.64 2.85
CA ASN A 228 -14.26 -3.89 1.96
C ASN A 228 -14.68 -4.06 0.49
N ASN A 229 -15.46 -3.10 -0.03
CA ASN A 229 -15.69 -3.08 -1.47
C ASN A 229 -14.38 -2.72 -2.16
N GLN A 230 -14.12 -3.36 -3.30
CA GLN A 230 -12.96 -3.06 -4.12
C GLN A 230 -13.37 -2.70 -5.54
N ILE A 231 -12.61 -1.81 -6.14
CA ILE A 231 -12.50 -1.68 -7.59
C ILE A 231 -11.04 -1.86 -7.95
N GLY A 232 -10.76 -2.42 -9.12
CA GLY A 232 -9.40 -2.65 -9.55
C GLY A 232 -9.21 -2.62 -11.06
N LYS A 233 -7.96 -2.42 -11.46
CA LYS A 233 -7.47 -2.68 -12.81
C LYS A 233 -6.42 -3.79 -12.73
N GLU A 234 -6.79 -4.96 -13.22
CA GLU A 234 -5.94 -6.16 -13.21
C GLU A 234 -5.13 -6.30 -14.50
N ASN A 235 -4.22 -7.28 -14.50
CA ASN A 235 -3.41 -7.68 -15.66
C ASN A 235 -2.59 -6.52 -16.26
N ILE A 236 -2.07 -5.62 -15.43
CA ILE A 236 -1.16 -4.57 -15.88
C ILE A 236 0.18 -5.23 -16.20
N LYS A 237 0.44 -5.45 -17.49
CA LYS A 237 1.60 -6.20 -17.99
C LYS A 237 2.89 -5.39 -17.97
N GLY A 238 4.00 -6.04 -17.65
CA GLY A 238 5.37 -5.52 -17.67
C GLY A 238 6.35 -6.55 -17.12
N ASP A 239 7.64 -6.44 -17.41
CA ASP A 239 8.65 -7.32 -16.78
C ASP A 239 9.21 -6.66 -15.52
N PHE A 240 8.53 -6.87 -14.39
CA PHE A 240 8.87 -6.22 -13.12
C PHE A 240 10.10 -6.82 -12.41
N THR A 241 10.78 -7.78 -13.05
CA THR A 241 12.16 -8.12 -12.70
C THR A 241 13.14 -7.03 -13.12
N GLN A 242 12.73 -6.16 -14.05
CA GLN A 242 13.42 -4.95 -14.46
C GLN A 242 12.95 -3.73 -13.67
N TRP A 243 13.69 -2.63 -13.79
CA TRP A 243 13.36 -1.38 -13.11
C TRP A 243 12.19 -0.65 -13.76
N HIS A 244 11.18 -0.37 -12.97
CA HIS A 244 10.00 0.41 -13.36
C HIS A 244 9.70 1.50 -12.34
N THR A 245 8.94 2.51 -12.76
CA THR A 245 8.39 3.52 -11.85
C THR A 245 6.88 3.40 -11.83
N VAL A 246 6.32 3.13 -10.66
CA VAL A 246 4.88 3.26 -10.42
C VAL A 246 4.59 4.57 -9.71
N ALA A 247 3.46 5.18 -10.04
CA ALA A 247 3.01 6.38 -9.35
C ALA A 247 1.50 6.43 -9.19
N VAL A 248 1.07 7.14 -8.16
CA VAL A 248 -0.34 7.48 -7.95
C VAL A 248 -0.48 8.96 -7.64
N ASP A 249 -1.40 9.61 -8.34
CA ASP A 249 -1.92 10.94 -8.03
C ASP A 249 -3.24 10.75 -7.30
N TRP A 250 -3.28 11.13 -6.02
CA TRP A 250 -4.52 11.15 -5.25
C TRP A 250 -4.95 12.60 -5.03
N LEU A 251 -6.11 12.96 -5.57
CA LEU A 251 -6.69 14.31 -5.57
C LEU A 251 -8.14 14.26 -5.06
N PRO A 252 -8.75 15.40 -4.72
CA PRO A 252 -10.11 15.42 -4.16
C PRO A 252 -11.17 14.76 -5.05
N ASP A 253 -11.01 14.85 -6.37
CA ASP A 253 -11.98 14.42 -7.37
C ASP A 253 -11.60 13.11 -8.10
N ARG A 254 -10.34 12.67 -7.98
CA ARG A 254 -9.82 11.51 -8.70
C ARG A 254 -8.62 10.84 -8.04
N VAL A 255 -8.43 9.57 -8.38
CA VAL A 255 -7.17 8.83 -8.18
C VAL A 255 -6.67 8.39 -9.55
N THR A 256 -5.45 8.74 -9.91
CA THR A 256 -4.86 8.42 -11.21
C THR A 256 -3.57 7.63 -11.02
N TYR A 257 -3.46 6.48 -11.70
CA TYR A 257 -2.34 5.55 -11.60
C TYR A 257 -1.47 5.63 -12.84
N TYR A 258 -0.16 5.45 -12.65
CA TYR A 258 0.84 5.55 -13.70
C TYR A 258 1.85 4.40 -13.61
N LEU A 259 2.30 3.94 -14.78
CA LEU A 259 3.46 3.06 -14.95
C LEU A 259 4.41 3.72 -15.96
N ASP A 260 5.66 3.93 -15.55
CA ASP A 260 6.72 4.58 -16.32
C ASP A 260 6.26 5.92 -16.93
N GLY A 261 5.61 6.74 -16.10
CA GLY A 261 5.08 8.05 -16.48
C GLY A 261 3.80 8.00 -17.34
N LYS A 262 3.35 6.84 -17.79
CA LYS A 262 2.13 6.68 -18.59
C LYS A 262 0.94 6.41 -17.68
N LYS A 263 -0.14 7.19 -17.86
CA LYS A 263 -1.41 6.96 -17.16
C LYS A 263 -2.01 5.61 -17.59
N ILE A 264 -2.29 4.74 -16.62
CA ILE A 264 -2.85 3.39 -16.86
C ILE A 264 -4.28 3.23 -16.34
N TRP A 265 -4.65 3.98 -15.31
CA TRP A 265 -5.98 3.93 -14.69
C TRP A 265 -6.36 5.27 -14.09
N ASN A 266 -7.64 5.60 -14.13
CA ASN A 266 -8.17 6.83 -13.54
C ASN A 266 -9.54 6.53 -12.95
N VAL A 267 -9.69 6.87 -11.68
CA VAL A 267 -10.88 6.59 -10.89
C VAL A 267 -11.47 7.90 -10.40
N THR A 268 -12.79 8.06 -10.52
CA THR A 268 -13.53 9.21 -9.96
C THR A 268 -14.54 8.73 -8.93
N ALA A 269 -15.04 9.64 -8.09
CA ALA A 269 -15.94 9.29 -6.97
C ALA A 269 -17.16 8.47 -7.38
N GLY A 270 -17.74 8.72 -8.55
CA GLY A 270 -18.92 7.97 -9.04
C GLY A 270 -18.66 6.49 -9.36
N MET A 271 -17.40 6.06 -9.39
CA MET A 271 -17.03 4.65 -9.63
C MET A 271 -17.03 3.81 -8.33
N LEU A 272 -16.98 4.45 -7.16
CA LEU A 272 -16.96 3.78 -5.86
C LEU A 272 -18.32 3.93 -5.19
N LYS A 273 -18.83 2.87 -4.56
CA LYS A 273 -20.12 2.92 -3.84
C LYS A 273 -20.14 3.95 -2.70
N THR A 274 -18.99 4.22 -2.08
CA THR A 274 -18.84 5.16 -0.96
C THR A 274 -18.20 6.49 -1.38
N GLY A 275 -17.89 6.68 -2.66
CA GLY A 275 -17.02 7.76 -3.12
C GLY A 275 -15.54 7.50 -2.84
N LEU A 276 -14.68 8.44 -3.23
CA LEU A 276 -13.25 8.42 -2.93
C LEU A 276 -13.02 8.60 -1.41
N PRO A 277 -11.88 8.15 -0.86
CA PRO A 277 -11.57 8.27 0.56
C PRO A 277 -11.20 9.71 0.96
N THR A 278 -12.09 10.69 0.75
CA THR A 278 -11.81 12.13 0.92
C THR A 278 -11.63 12.56 2.37
N GLU A 279 -12.08 11.77 3.33
CA GLU A 279 -11.89 12.01 4.77
C GLU A 279 -10.54 11.50 5.29
N SER A 280 -9.79 10.80 4.45
CA SER A 280 -8.54 10.17 4.85
C SER A 280 -7.35 11.11 4.78
N VAL A 281 -6.33 10.74 5.53
CA VAL A 281 -4.96 11.19 5.37
C VAL A 281 -4.13 9.92 5.32
N MET A 282 -3.30 9.76 4.30
CA MET A 282 -2.62 8.49 4.04
C MET A 282 -1.10 8.68 4.01
N HIS A 283 -0.38 7.58 4.24
CA HIS A 283 1.06 7.50 4.08
C HIS A 283 1.44 6.38 3.11
N LEU A 284 2.64 6.46 2.56
CA LEU A 284 3.16 5.41 1.68
C LEU A 284 3.56 4.19 2.50
N GLY A 285 3.07 3.02 2.10
CA GLY A 285 3.55 1.71 2.50
C GLY A 285 4.24 1.01 1.33
N ILE A 286 5.35 0.33 1.62
CA ILE A 286 6.02 -0.58 0.66
C ILE A 286 6.20 -1.90 1.39
N GLN A 287 5.65 -2.97 0.84
CA GLN A 287 5.56 -4.27 1.49
C GLN A 287 6.03 -5.37 0.54
N LEU A 288 6.59 -6.43 1.11
CA LEU A 288 6.83 -7.70 0.45
C LEU A 288 6.20 -8.77 1.33
N ASP A 289 4.94 -9.04 1.07
CA ASP A 289 4.10 -9.89 1.91
C ASP A 289 4.44 -11.35 1.66
N GLN A 290 4.66 -12.10 2.73
CA GLN A 290 4.89 -13.54 2.67
C GLN A 290 3.56 -14.27 2.81
N GLY A 291 3.20 -15.10 1.83
CA GLY A 291 1.94 -15.83 1.82
C GLY A 291 2.04 -17.22 1.18
N CYS A 292 0.92 -17.92 1.19
CA CYS A 292 0.72 -19.22 0.54
C CYS A 292 -0.77 -19.37 0.24
N ASP A 293 -1.18 -18.84 -0.91
CA ASP A 293 -2.56 -18.82 -1.37
C ASP A 293 -2.61 -18.96 -2.91
N GLU A 294 -3.81 -18.90 -3.48
CA GLU A 294 -4.02 -18.97 -4.93
C GLU A 294 -3.52 -17.74 -5.70
N TYR A 295 -3.39 -16.59 -5.03
CA TYR A 295 -3.01 -15.33 -5.64
C TYR A 295 -1.50 -15.25 -5.89
N MET A 296 -0.68 -15.54 -4.88
CA MET A 296 0.79 -15.49 -4.99
C MET A 296 1.49 -16.85 -5.04
N GLY A 297 0.72 -17.93 -4.94
CA GLY A 297 1.24 -19.29 -4.79
C GLY A 297 1.98 -19.49 -3.48
N CYS A 298 2.46 -20.71 -3.25
CA CYS A 298 3.26 -21.05 -2.09
C CYS A 298 4.74 -21.15 -2.47
N ARG A 299 5.63 -20.73 -1.56
CA ARG A 299 7.07 -21.01 -1.66
C ARG A 299 7.27 -22.50 -1.91
N ASN A 300 8.04 -22.83 -2.94
CA ASN A 300 8.30 -24.20 -3.35
C ASN A 300 9.78 -24.39 -3.74
N SER A 301 10.14 -25.57 -4.26
CA SER A 301 11.53 -25.89 -4.63
C SER A 301 12.11 -25.02 -5.75
N GLN A 302 11.28 -24.29 -6.49
CA GLN A 302 11.69 -23.35 -7.52
C GLN A 302 11.81 -21.92 -6.99
N THR A 303 11.24 -21.60 -5.81
CA THR A 303 11.40 -20.28 -5.19
C THR A 303 12.85 -20.09 -4.75
N PRO A 304 13.51 -18.99 -5.10
CA PRO A 304 14.85 -18.68 -4.62
C PRO A 304 14.94 -18.65 -3.09
N ALA A 305 16.14 -18.84 -2.54
CA ALA A 305 16.35 -18.77 -1.09
C ALA A 305 15.89 -17.41 -0.51
N LYS A 306 16.10 -16.34 -1.28
CA LYS A 306 15.65 -14.97 -1.01
C LYS A 306 14.94 -14.42 -2.24
N VAL A 307 13.79 -13.78 -2.04
CA VAL A 307 13.11 -12.95 -3.04
C VAL A 307 13.25 -11.51 -2.60
N VAL A 308 13.83 -10.63 -3.42
CA VAL A 308 14.09 -9.25 -3.03
C VAL A 308 13.26 -8.29 -3.88
N MET A 309 12.64 -7.33 -3.21
CA MET A 309 12.14 -6.10 -3.83
C MET A 309 13.15 -4.99 -3.55
N ASP A 310 13.75 -4.46 -4.62
CA ASP A 310 14.67 -3.35 -4.55
C ASP A 310 13.93 -2.05 -4.87
N VAL A 311 14.23 -1.00 -4.12
CA VAL A 311 13.71 0.35 -4.32
C VAL A 311 14.89 1.31 -4.47
N ASP A 312 14.97 1.95 -5.64
CA ASP A 312 16.03 2.89 -5.99
C ASP A 312 15.78 4.27 -5.38
N TRP A 313 14.57 4.79 -5.57
CA TRP A 313 14.17 6.06 -4.97
C TRP A 313 12.66 6.16 -4.78
N VAL A 314 12.28 7.08 -3.89
CA VAL A 314 10.90 7.50 -3.65
C VAL A 314 10.82 9.01 -3.77
N LYS A 315 9.77 9.50 -4.44
CA LYS A 315 9.42 10.93 -4.48
C LYS A 315 7.98 11.13 -4.03
N VAL A 316 7.77 12.16 -3.23
CA VAL A 316 6.44 12.57 -2.77
C VAL A 316 6.24 14.04 -3.06
N TYR A 317 5.09 14.39 -3.64
CA TYR A 317 4.69 15.73 -3.99
C TYR A 317 3.39 16.09 -3.27
N GLN A 318 3.28 17.32 -2.80
CA GLN A 318 2.02 17.85 -2.31
C GLN A 318 1.11 18.19 -3.50
N ALA A 319 -0.19 17.96 -3.36
CA ALA A 319 -1.16 18.41 -4.37
C ALA A 319 -1.08 19.95 -4.58
N PRO A 320 -1.17 20.45 -5.83
CA PRO A 320 -1.14 21.87 -6.14
C PRO A 320 -2.28 22.70 -5.55
#